data_AF-A0A818II39-F1
#
_entry.id   AF-A0A818II39-F1
#
_cell.length_a   1.000
_cell.length_b   1.000
_cell.length_c   1.000
_cell.angle_alpha   90.00
_cell.angle_beta   90.00
_cell.angle_gamma   90.00
#
_symmetry.space_group_name_H-M   'P 1'
#
loop_
_entity.id
_entity.type
_entity.pdbx_description
1 polymer ?
#
loop_
_entity_poly.entity_id
_entity_poly.type
_entity_poly.pdbx_seq_one_letter_code
_entity_poly.pdbx_strand_id
1 'polypeptide(L)'
;MILCSLSSVYLNTVLTLSFATIYDWLDYSISIITQGMCEPDFYPTDDHRFPTRVISVYTSVLLLLYQVVIQLCAKVFPQLTAIEDSFQLLADLFSSMFFPQPENNDGESVSPSTSNFPVPHLIGPYTVAVFLTLTLIVIQSLILLANVRRNSIQSYRGDDTEIPRRHRSEYVSYAVRNFHFAAHFIGYFIWGFILIAVFSLIICIALDGFITYESVPLVDKTLKLTMPSLLFIFFKVYINKILAQHALLQHHGEVLSLNNCPLLTIIIYFNFFLDAVLAYLNQLNMNEIRYINDDDQDSSKRRLSVYTRRMPIALSSIVSDDYMKSFEMYRF
;
A
#
# COMPACT_ATOMS: atom_id res chain seq x y z
N MET A 1 10.14 4.58 29.81
CA MET A 1 8.92 5.41 29.89
C MET A 1 8.84 6.46 28.76
N ILE A 2 9.89 7.24 28.50
CA ILE A 2 9.93 8.25 27.41
C ILE A 2 9.82 7.63 25.99
N LEU A 3 10.36 6.43 25.78
CA LEU A 3 10.25 5.70 24.50
C LEU A 3 8.81 5.24 24.19
N CYS A 4 8.00 4.89 25.21
CA CYS A 4 6.57 4.57 25.00
C CYS A 4 5.75 5.79 24.62
N SER A 5 6.02 6.97 25.20
CA SER A 5 5.28 8.18 24.84
C SER A 5 5.61 8.65 23.42
N LEU A 6 6.87 8.51 22.99
CA LEU A 6 7.27 8.80 21.61
C LEU A 6 6.68 7.83 20.59
N SER A 7 6.68 6.52 20.88
CA SER A 7 6.03 5.51 20.03
C SER A 7 4.51 5.72 19.91
N SER A 8 3.86 6.11 21.01
CA SER A 8 2.42 6.45 21.03
C SER A 8 2.09 7.68 20.18
N VAL A 9 2.85 8.78 20.33
CA VAL A 9 2.68 9.98 19.49
C VAL A 9 2.97 9.68 18.01
N TYR A 10 3.92 8.80 17.75
CA TYR A 10 4.35 8.40 16.41
C TYR A 10 3.33 7.53 15.67
N LEU A 11 2.79 6.48 16.32
CA LEU A 11 1.68 5.70 15.78
C LEU A 11 0.51 6.61 15.43
N ASN A 12 0.24 7.58 16.31
CA ASN A 12 -0.79 8.58 16.09
C ASN A 12 -0.49 9.44 14.86
N THR A 13 0.78 9.79 14.60
CA THR A 13 1.16 10.63 13.46
C THR A 13 1.07 9.87 12.13
N VAL A 14 1.53 8.61 12.06
CA VAL A 14 1.41 7.77 10.86
C VAL A 14 -0.05 7.45 10.57
N LEU A 15 -0.84 7.11 11.60
CA LEU A 15 -2.28 6.97 11.45
C LEU A 15 -2.91 8.27 10.97
N THR A 16 -2.57 9.41 11.56
CA THR A 16 -3.10 10.72 11.14
C THR A 16 -2.75 11.02 9.68
N LEU A 17 -1.55 10.68 9.23
CA LEU A 17 -1.11 10.93 7.85
C LEU A 17 -1.77 9.96 6.85
N SER A 18 -1.96 8.71 7.26
CA SER A 18 -2.74 7.72 6.52
C SER A 18 -4.20 8.17 6.40
N PHE A 19 -4.79 8.62 7.50
CA PHE A 19 -6.14 9.19 7.55
C PHE A 19 -6.25 10.48 6.75
N ALA A 20 -5.25 11.36 6.77
CA ALA A 20 -5.23 12.57 5.96
C ALA A 20 -5.17 12.24 4.46
N THR A 21 -4.38 11.24 4.08
CA THR A 21 -4.31 10.78 2.67
C THR A 21 -5.64 10.14 2.24
N ILE A 22 -6.21 9.29 3.10
CA ILE A 22 -7.55 8.71 2.87
C ILE A 22 -8.60 9.81 2.82
N TYR A 23 -8.50 10.82 3.68
CA TYR A 23 -9.40 11.96 3.73
C TYR A 23 -9.30 12.80 2.46
N ASP A 24 -8.09 13.17 1.99
CA ASP A 24 -7.92 13.90 0.73
C ASP A 24 -8.44 13.10 -0.47
N TRP A 25 -8.26 11.78 -0.47
CA TRP A 25 -8.78 10.90 -1.51
C TRP A 25 -10.31 10.81 -1.47
N LEU A 26 -10.88 10.73 -0.27
CA LEU A 26 -12.32 10.78 -0.03
C LEU A 26 -12.89 12.15 -0.37
N ASP A 27 -12.22 13.23 0.00
CA ASP A 27 -12.63 14.61 -0.25
C ASP A 27 -12.60 14.91 -1.75
N TYR A 28 -11.58 14.43 -2.47
CA TYR A 28 -11.57 14.49 -3.93
C TYR A 28 -12.74 13.70 -4.55
N SER A 29 -13.01 12.50 -4.05
CA SER A 29 -14.13 11.67 -4.52
C SER A 29 -15.48 12.31 -4.23
N ILE A 30 -15.65 12.85 -3.02
CA ILE A 30 -16.85 13.57 -2.57
C ILE A 30 -16.99 14.86 -3.35
N SER A 31 -15.91 15.59 -3.63
CA SER A 31 -15.91 16.81 -4.45
C SER A 31 -16.34 16.49 -5.87
N ILE A 32 -15.83 15.43 -6.50
CA ILE A 32 -16.32 14.96 -7.81
C ILE A 32 -17.81 14.60 -7.74
N ILE A 33 -18.23 13.86 -6.71
CA ILE A 33 -19.63 13.48 -6.54
C ILE A 33 -20.48 14.74 -6.35
N THR A 34 -20.04 15.69 -5.55
CA THR A 34 -20.76 16.92 -5.20
C THR A 34 -20.81 17.87 -6.38
N GLN A 35 -19.71 18.09 -7.10
CA GLN A 35 -19.70 18.88 -8.35
C GLN A 35 -20.53 18.20 -9.43
N GLY A 36 -20.39 16.88 -9.59
CA GLY A 36 -21.18 16.09 -10.53
C GLY A 36 -22.66 16.01 -10.17
N MET A 37 -23.03 16.22 -8.90
CA MET A 37 -24.41 16.10 -8.43
C MET A 37 -25.14 17.39 -8.13
N CYS A 38 -24.45 18.39 -7.58
CA CYS A 38 -25.04 19.49 -6.82
C CYS A 38 -24.74 20.87 -7.41
N GLU A 39 -23.90 21.00 -8.44
CA GLU A 39 -23.60 22.31 -9.03
C GLU A 39 -24.77 22.76 -9.94
N PRO A 40 -25.59 23.73 -9.49
CA PRO A 40 -26.88 24.04 -10.13
C PRO A 40 -26.70 24.82 -11.44
N ASP A 41 -25.59 25.56 -11.56
CA ASP A 41 -25.31 26.43 -12.71
C ASP A 41 -24.93 25.67 -13.98
N PHE A 42 -24.44 24.43 -13.84
CA PHE A 42 -24.13 23.57 -14.99
C PHE A 42 -25.26 22.60 -15.35
N TYR A 43 -26.25 22.38 -14.47
CA TYR A 43 -27.27 21.34 -14.66
C TYR A 43 -28.66 21.81 -14.20
N PRO A 44 -29.38 22.62 -15.01
CA PRO A 44 -30.77 22.90 -14.71
C PRO A 44 -31.59 21.64 -15.02
N THR A 45 -32.06 20.95 -13.97
CA THR A 45 -33.40 20.33 -13.82
C THR A 45 -33.37 19.12 -12.89
N ASP A 46 -34.34 19.07 -11.99
CA ASP A 46 -34.68 17.93 -11.11
C ASP A 46 -35.13 16.66 -11.87
N ASP A 47 -35.09 16.67 -13.20
CA ASP A 47 -35.67 15.64 -14.07
C ASP A 47 -34.66 14.67 -14.70
N HIS A 48 -33.36 14.76 -14.37
CA HIS A 48 -32.40 13.80 -14.93
C HIS A 48 -32.63 12.39 -14.37
N ARG A 49 -33.04 11.47 -15.26
CA ARG A 49 -33.24 10.05 -14.93
C ARG A 49 -32.15 9.21 -15.57
N PHE A 50 -31.49 8.38 -14.77
CA PHE A 50 -30.56 7.39 -15.30
C PHE A 50 -31.32 6.37 -16.17
N PRO A 51 -30.70 5.88 -17.26
CA PRO A 51 -31.27 4.77 -18.01
C PRO A 51 -31.48 3.56 -17.10
N THR A 52 -32.67 2.93 -17.16
CA THR A 52 -33.01 1.74 -16.36
C THR A 52 -31.96 0.64 -16.47
N ARG A 53 -31.35 0.50 -17.66
CA ARG A 53 -30.25 -0.42 -17.89
C ARG A 53 -29.03 -0.15 -17.02
N VAL A 54 -28.62 1.10 -16.88
CA VAL A 54 -27.47 1.48 -16.05
C VAL A 54 -27.78 1.14 -14.59
N ILE A 55 -28.92 1.60 -14.07
CA ILE A 55 -29.35 1.30 -12.70
C ILE A 55 -29.35 -0.23 -12.47
N SER A 56 -29.98 -1.00 -13.37
CA SER A 56 -30.03 -2.45 -13.27
C SER A 56 -28.63 -3.09 -13.21
N VAL A 57 -27.69 -2.65 -14.05
CA VAL A 57 -26.31 -3.18 -14.03
C VAL A 57 -25.62 -2.87 -12.71
N TYR A 58 -25.72 -1.64 -12.20
CA TYR A 58 -25.13 -1.25 -10.92
C TYR A 58 -25.75 -2.03 -9.75
N THR A 59 -27.07 -2.17 -9.70
CA THR A 59 -27.75 -2.97 -8.68
C THR A 59 -27.33 -4.43 -8.74
N SER A 60 -27.22 -5.03 -9.93
CA SER A 60 -26.72 -6.39 -10.09
C SER A 60 -25.28 -6.55 -9.61
N VAL A 61 -24.41 -5.57 -9.89
CA VAL A 61 -23.01 -5.57 -9.43
C VAL A 61 -22.91 -5.46 -7.91
N LEU A 62 -23.68 -4.58 -7.28
CA LEU A 62 -23.67 -4.44 -5.81
C LEU A 62 -24.20 -5.70 -5.12
N LEU A 63 -25.25 -6.33 -5.67
CA LEU A 63 -25.78 -7.59 -5.14
C LEU A 63 -24.78 -8.73 -5.30
N LEU A 64 -24.12 -8.83 -6.46
CA LEU A 64 -23.07 -9.80 -6.70
C LEU A 64 -21.88 -9.59 -5.74
N LEU A 65 -21.45 -8.35 -5.55
CA LEU A 65 -20.37 -8.00 -4.63
C LEU A 65 -20.71 -8.42 -3.19
N TYR A 66 -21.93 -8.13 -2.74
CA TYR A 66 -22.43 -8.56 -1.44
C TYR A 66 -22.36 -10.09 -1.27
N GLN A 67 -22.84 -10.84 -2.28
CA GLN A 67 -22.77 -12.30 -2.26
C GLN A 67 -21.33 -12.82 -2.23
N VAL A 68 -20.45 -12.25 -3.05
CA VAL A 68 -19.03 -12.63 -3.13
C VAL A 68 -18.35 -12.38 -1.78
N VAL A 69 -18.55 -11.22 -1.16
CA VAL A 69 -17.95 -10.89 0.14
C VAL A 69 -18.43 -11.85 1.23
N ILE A 70 -19.72 -12.14 1.30
CA ILE A 70 -20.25 -13.11 2.28
C ILE A 70 -19.65 -14.49 2.06
N GLN A 71 -19.61 -14.97 0.82
CA GLN A 71 -19.03 -16.28 0.51
C GLN A 71 -17.54 -16.33 0.82
N LEU A 72 -16.82 -15.25 0.53
CA LEU A 72 -15.40 -15.12 0.82
C LEU A 72 -15.18 -15.19 2.34
N CYS A 73 -15.89 -14.38 3.13
CA CYS A 73 -15.85 -14.45 4.59
C CYS A 73 -16.17 -15.86 5.10
N ALA A 74 -17.31 -16.44 4.69
CA ALA A 74 -17.77 -17.73 5.20
C ALA A 74 -16.81 -18.90 4.88
N LYS A 75 -16.18 -18.90 3.69
CA LYS A 75 -15.29 -19.99 3.26
C LYS A 75 -13.85 -19.81 3.72
N VAL A 76 -13.35 -18.57 3.70
CA VAL A 76 -11.93 -18.29 3.91
C VAL A 76 -11.60 -18.19 5.40
N PHE A 77 -12.50 -17.70 6.26
CA PHE A 77 -12.26 -17.66 7.72
C PHE A 77 -11.85 -19.01 8.34
N PRO A 78 -12.57 -20.12 8.15
CA PRO A 78 -12.16 -21.40 8.73
C PRO A 78 -10.89 -21.97 8.09
N GLN A 79 -10.56 -21.56 6.87
CA GLN A 79 -9.30 -21.95 6.23
C GLN A 79 -8.12 -21.17 6.80
N LEU A 80 -8.31 -19.90 7.17
CA LEU A 80 -7.26 -19.09 7.80
C LEU A 80 -6.81 -19.66 9.13
N THR A 81 -7.75 -20.11 9.97
CA THR A 81 -7.39 -20.72 11.27
C THR A 81 -6.56 -21.98 11.08
N ALA A 82 -6.93 -22.83 10.12
CA ALA A 82 -6.17 -24.04 9.81
C ALA A 82 -4.76 -23.72 9.24
N ILE A 83 -4.64 -22.64 8.47
CA ILE A 83 -3.35 -22.16 7.95
C ILE A 83 -2.49 -21.60 9.08
N GLU A 84 -3.08 -20.83 10.00
CA GLU A 84 -2.42 -20.28 11.19
C GLU A 84 -1.86 -21.39 12.09
N ASP A 85 -2.66 -22.42 12.39
CA ASP A 85 -2.23 -23.60 13.15
C ASP A 85 -1.07 -24.33 12.46
N SER A 86 -1.11 -24.42 11.12
CA SER A 86 -0.05 -25.05 10.33
C SER A 86 1.25 -24.23 10.35
N PHE A 87 1.15 -22.90 10.32
CA PHE A 87 2.31 -22.02 10.45
C PHE A 87 2.92 -22.08 11.84
N GLN A 88 2.09 -22.16 12.89
CA GLN A 88 2.56 -22.32 14.26
C GLN A 88 3.34 -23.63 14.43
N LEU A 89 2.81 -24.74 13.92
CA LEU A 89 3.49 -26.04 13.95
C LEU A 89 4.83 -25.99 13.20
N LEU A 90 4.84 -25.37 12.00
CA LEU A 90 6.06 -25.20 11.22
C LEU A 90 7.11 -24.35 11.97
N ALA A 91 6.68 -23.28 12.64
CA ALA A 91 7.54 -22.43 13.45
C ALA A 91 8.14 -23.19 14.64
N ASP A 92 7.35 -24.02 15.31
CA ASP A 92 7.80 -24.85 16.44
C ASP A 92 8.79 -25.96 16.00
N LEU A 93 8.56 -26.57 14.83
CA LEU A 93 9.51 -27.53 14.24
C LEU A 93 10.83 -26.86 13.85
N PHE A 94 10.75 -25.64 13.30
CA PHE A 94 11.94 -24.88 12.94
C PHE A 94 12.72 -24.45 14.18
N SER A 95 12.03 -23.96 15.22
CA SER A 95 12.68 -23.52 16.46
C SER A 95 13.42 -24.68 17.15
N SER A 96 12.79 -25.86 17.23
CA SER A 96 13.40 -27.06 17.81
C SER A 96 14.59 -27.61 17.00
N MET A 97 14.57 -27.47 15.66
CA MET A 97 15.67 -27.90 14.79
C MET A 97 16.90 -26.99 14.89
N PHE A 98 16.72 -25.67 14.96
CA PHE A 98 17.82 -24.70 14.93
C PHE A 98 18.34 -24.32 16.31
N PHE A 99 17.50 -24.40 17.34
CA PHE A 99 17.86 -24.05 18.72
C PHE A 99 17.56 -25.23 19.65
N PRO A 100 18.31 -26.34 19.53
CA PRO A 100 18.16 -27.47 20.44
C PRO A 100 18.38 -26.96 21.86
N GLN A 101 17.37 -27.06 22.71
CA GLN A 101 17.49 -26.67 24.11
C GLN A 101 18.61 -27.51 24.74
N PRO A 102 19.56 -26.88 25.44
CA PRO A 102 20.54 -27.64 26.21
C PRO A 102 19.77 -28.45 27.26
N GLU A 103 20.02 -29.76 27.27
CA GLU A 103 19.46 -30.71 28.23
C GLU A 103 20.03 -30.34 29.62
N ASN A 104 19.32 -29.49 30.36
CA ASN A 104 19.69 -29.15 31.72
C ASN A 104 19.44 -30.38 32.59
N ASN A 105 20.54 -30.99 33.07
CA ASN A 105 20.54 -32.20 33.90
C ASN A 105 20.01 -32.01 35.33
N ASP A 106 19.48 -30.83 35.64
CA ASP A 106 18.86 -30.56 36.93
C ASP A 106 17.41 -31.03 36.81
N GLY A 107 17.10 -32.19 37.41
CA GLY A 107 15.82 -32.92 37.29
C GLY A 107 14.56 -32.20 37.80
N GLU A 108 14.51 -30.88 37.76
CA GLU A 108 13.30 -30.08 37.81
C GLU A 108 12.63 -30.15 36.44
N SER A 109 11.44 -30.73 36.38
CA SER A 109 10.56 -30.71 35.23
C SER A 109 10.09 -29.28 34.94
N VAL A 110 10.96 -28.46 34.35
CA VAL A 110 10.61 -27.16 33.83
C VAL A 110 9.68 -27.41 32.65
N SER A 111 8.40 -27.07 32.82
CA SER A 111 7.40 -27.10 31.76
C SER A 111 7.99 -26.51 30.48
N PRO A 112 7.84 -27.17 29.33
CA PRO A 112 8.48 -26.75 28.08
C PRO A 112 8.15 -25.29 27.84
N SER A 113 9.15 -24.43 27.96
CA SER A 113 9.05 -23.02 27.65
C SER A 113 8.77 -22.93 26.16
N THR A 114 7.49 -22.84 25.81
CA THR A 114 6.97 -22.56 24.47
C THR A 114 7.84 -21.48 23.83
N SER A 115 8.42 -21.76 22.68
CA SER A 115 9.26 -20.81 21.97
C SER A 115 8.49 -19.51 21.74
N ASN A 116 9.01 -18.40 22.27
CA ASN A 116 8.36 -17.08 22.27
C ASN A 116 8.37 -16.40 20.90
N PHE A 117 8.19 -17.12 19.80
CA PHE A 117 8.05 -16.50 18.48
C PHE A 117 6.57 -16.35 18.17
N PRO A 118 5.94 -15.20 18.47
CA PRO A 118 4.52 -15.01 18.23
C PRO A 118 4.27 -14.98 16.72
N VAL A 119 3.54 -15.96 16.21
CA VAL A 119 3.03 -15.91 14.83
C VAL A 119 1.90 -14.86 14.79
N PRO A 120 1.90 -13.94 13.81
CA PRO A 120 0.85 -12.94 13.68
C PRO A 120 -0.51 -13.60 13.39
N HIS A 121 -1.56 -13.13 14.07
CA HIS A 121 -2.92 -13.61 13.89
C HIS A 121 -3.47 -13.17 12.52
N LEU A 122 -3.57 -14.09 11.56
CA LEU A 122 -3.92 -13.78 10.15
C LEU A 122 -5.37 -13.28 9.96
N ILE A 123 -6.26 -13.57 10.91
CA ILE A 123 -7.68 -13.21 10.85
C ILE A 123 -7.87 -11.69 10.82
N GLY A 124 -7.11 -10.98 11.66
CA GLY A 124 -7.13 -9.52 11.77
C GLY A 124 -6.85 -8.81 10.43
N PRO A 125 -5.64 -8.93 9.86
CA PRO A 125 -5.28 -8.28 8.61
C PRO A 125 -6.20 -8.69 7.46
N TYR A 126 -6.68 -9.94 7.44
CA TYR A 126 -7.65 -10.38 6.44
C TYR A 126 -9.01 -9.65 6.54
N THR A 127 -9.58 -9.52 7.74
CA THR A 127 -10.85 -8.79 7.94
C THR A 127 -10.75 -7.34 7.48
N VAL A 128 -9.64 -6.68 7.85
CA VAL A 128 -9.37 -5.29 7.48
C VAL A 128 -9.20 -5.17 5.96
N ALA A 129 -8.47 -6.09 5.34
CA ALA A 129 -8.25 -6.08 3.90
C ALA A 129 -9.55 -6.24 3.09
N VAL A 130 -10.45 -7.15 3.51
CA VAL A 130 -11.76 -7.34 2.88
C VAL A 130 -12.63 -6.10 3.03
N PHE A 131 -12.69 -5.52 4.23
CA PHE A 131 -13.46 -4.31 4.49
C PHE A 131 -12.95 -3.10 3.68
N LEU A 132 -11.62 -2.92 3.63
CA LEU A 132 -10.99 -1.87 2.85
C LEU A 132 -11.30 -2.02 1.36
N THR A 133 -11.19 -3.24 0.84
CA THR A 133 -11.48 -3.54 -0.58
C THR A 133 -12.94 -3.25 -0.92
N LEU A 134 -13.88 -3.67 -0.06
CA LEU A 134 -15.30 -3.39 -0.24
C LEU A 134 -15.55 -1.88 -0.29
N THR A 135 -14.96 -1.13 0.64
CA THR A 135 -15.11 0.33 0.72
C THR A 135 -14.58 1.02 -0.53
N LEU A 136 -13.36 0.67 -0.97
CA LEU A 136 -12.75 1.23 -2.18
C LEU A 136 -13.59 0.96 -3.43
N ILE A 137 -14.10 -0.26 -3.58
CA ILE A 137 -14.95 -0.65 -4.71
C ILE A 137 -16.29 0.09 -4.70
N VAL A 138 -16.91 0.28 -3.53
CA VAL A 138 -18.16 1.06 -3.41
C VAL A 138 -17.91 2.52 -3.81
N ILE A 139 -16.84 3.14 -3.31
CA ILE A 139 -16.47 4.51 -3.68
C ILE A 139 -16.22 4.62 -5.19
N GLN A 140 -15.43 3.72 -5.76
CA GLN A 140 -15.14 3.70 -7.19
C GLN A 140 -16.41 3.55 -8.03
N SER A 141 -17.38 2.75 -7.55
CA SER A 141 -18.69 2.59 -8.19
C SER A 141 -19.49 3.89 -8.20
N LEU A 142 -19.47 4.64 -7.09
CA LEU A 142 -20.15 5.93 -6.98
C LEU A 142 -19.52 6.98 -7.91
N ILE A 143 -18.19 7.05 -7.95
CA ILE A 143 -17.46 7.95 -8.86
C ILE A 143 -17.81 7.62 -10.32
N LEU A 144 -17.83 6.33 -10.67
CA LEU A 144 -18.17 5.91 -12.02
C LEU A 144 -19.62 6.23 -12.38
N LEU A 145 -20.55 6.14 -11.43
CA LEU A 145 -21.95 6.54 -11.63
C LEU A 145 -22.08 8.06 -11.85
N ALA A 146 -21.35 8.87 -11.07
CA ALA A 146 -21.28 10.32 -11.26
C ALA A 146 -20.71 10.68 -12.64
N ASN A 147 -19.67 9.99 -13.08
CA ASN A 147 -19.09 10.17 -14.41
C ASN A 147 -20.05 9.74 -15.53
N VAL A 148 -20.81 8.66 -15.34
CA VAL A 148 -21.86 8.27 -16.30
C VAL A 148 -22.93 9.35 -16.42
N ARG A 149 -23.33 9.99 -15.31
CA ARG A 149 -24.27 11.13 -15.35
C ARG A 149 -23.70 12.29 -16.17
N ARG A 150 -22.49 12.74 -15.84
CA ARG A 150 -21.78 13.83 -16.54
C ARG A 150 -21.69 13.55 -18.04
N ASN A 151 -21.21 12.37 -18.41
CA ASN A 151 -21.02 11.96 -19.80
C ASN A 151 -22.34 11.85 -20.56
N SER A 152 -23.40 11.36 -19.89
CA SER A 152 -24.75 11.29 -20.47
C SER A 152 -25.27 12.69 -20.83
N ILE A 153 -25.11 13.66 -19.92
CA ILE A 153 -25.59 15.02 -20.13
C ILE A 153 -24.78 15.74 -21.22
N GLN A 154 -23.46 15.61 -21.23
CA GLN A 154 -22.62 16.14 -22.31
C GLN A 154 -23.03 15.57 -23.67
N SER A 155 -23.29 14.26 -23.73
CA SER A 155 -23.77 13.62 -24.96
C SER A 155 -25.14 14.15 -25.42
N TYR A 156 -26.04 14.55 -24.51
CA TYR A 156 -27.31 15.17 -24.88
C TYR A 156 -27.14 16.62 -25.38
N ARG A 157 -26.12 17.33 -24.90
CA ARG A 157 -25.77 18.68 -25.37
C ARG A 157 -25.08 18.67 -26.74
N GLY A 158 -24.58 17.52 -27.17
CA GLY A 158 -23.73 17.44 -28.37
C GLY A 158 -22.39 18.14 -28.16
N ASP A 159 -21.93 18.21 -26.91
CA ASP A 159 -20.61 18.72 -26.55
C ASP A 159 -19.57 17.61 -26.75
N ASP A 160 -18.64 17.85 -27.69
CA ASP A 160 -17.62 16.88 -28.08
C ASP A 160 -16.26 17.15 -27.39
N THR A 161 -16.22 17.98 -26.33
CA THR A 161 -14.98 18.33 -25.61
C THR A 161 -14.32 17.14 -24.91
N GLU A 162 -15.10 16.32 -24.20
CA GLU A 162 -14.62 15.13 -23.47
C GLU A 162 -14.92 13.83 -24.20
N ILE A 163 -16.08 13.75 -24.88
CA ILE A 163 -16.52 12.55 -25.59
C ILE A 163 -16.36 12.79 -27.09
N PRO A 164 -15.49 12.04 -27.80
CA PRO A 164 -15.29 12.24 -29.21
C PRO A 164 -16.58 11.96 -29.99
N ARG A 165 -16.83 12.79 -31.01
CA ARG A 165 -18.02 12.68 -31.86
C ARG A 165 -18.06 11.32 -32.57
N ARG A 166 -19.21 10.66 -32.53
CA ARG A 166 -19.38 9.32 -33.14
C ARG A 166 -19.43 9.41 -34.67
N HIS A 167 -18.51 8.72 -35.35
CA HIS A 167 -18.55 8.57 -36.80
C HIS A 167 -19.67 7.62 -37.25
N ARG A 168 -20.38 7.98 -38.33
CA ARG A 168 -21.49 7.18 -38.90
C ARG A 168 -21.06 5.77 -39.33
N SER A 169 -19.82 5.63 -39.79
CA SER A 169 -19.24 4.33 -40.19
C SER A 169 -19.15 3.34 -39.02
N GLU A 170 -19.18 3.80 -37.78
CA GLU A 170 -18.95 2.98 -36.59
C GLU A 170 -20.22 2.67 -35.79
N TYR A 171 -21.40 3.09 -36.26
CA TYR A 171 -22.66 2.92 -35.51
C TYR A 171 -22.99 1.46 -35.20
N VAL A 172 -22.70 0.54 -36.13
CA VAL A 172 -22.86 -0.89 -35.90
C VAL A 172 -21.93 -1.37 -34.78
N SER A 173 -20.68 -0.93 -34.77
CA SER A 173 -19.71 -1.26 -33.72
C SER A 173 -20.16 -0.74 -32.36
N TYR A 174 -20.68 0.49 -32.27
CA TYR A 174 -21.23 1.04 -31.04
C TYR A 174 -22.46 0.26 -30.55
N ALA A 175 -23.35 -0.17 -31.44
CA ALA A 175 -24.50 -0.98 -31.08
C ALA A 175 -24.07 -2.35 -30.52
N VAL A 176 -23.12 -3.02 -31.18
CA VAL A 176 -22.56 -4.30 -30.72
C VAL A 176 -21.87 -4.15 -29.36
N ARG A 177 -21.02 -3.14 -29.18
CA ARG A 177 -20.37 -2.84 -27.89
C ARG A 177 -21.39 -2.53 -26.80
N ASN A 178 -22.48 -1.83 -27.16
CA ASN A 178 -23.57 -1.60 -26.23
C ASN A 178 -24.22 -2.90 -25.79
N PHE A 179 -24.44 -3.91 -26.65
CA PHE A 179 -25.01 -5.19 -26.19
C PHE A 179 -24.15 -5.86 -25.13
N HIS A 180 -22.82 -5.86 -25.32
CA HIS A 180 -21.91 -6.51 -24.39
C HIS A 180 -21.47 -5.65 -23.20
N PHE A 181 -21.90 -4.38 -23.12
CA PHE A 181 -21.49 -3.45 -22.06
C PHE A 181 -21.66 -4.03 -20.66
N ALA A 182 -22.82 -4.61 -20.35
CA ALA A 182 -23.11 -5.14 -19.01
C ALA A 182 -22.16 -6.28 -18.61
N ALA A 183 -21.89 -7.20 -19.54
CA ALA A 183 -21.01 -8.34 -19.28
C ALA A 183 -19.55 -7.88 -19.08
N HIS A 184 -19.06 -6.98 -19.92
CA HIS A 184 -17.72 -6.41 -19.76
C HIS A 184 -17.61 -5.65 -18.44
N PHE A 185 -18.61 -4.84 -18.09
CA PHE A 185 -18.63 -4.08 -16.85
C PHE A 185 -18.55 -4.99 -15.62
N ILE A 186 -19.41 -6.01 -15.55
CA ILE A 186 -19.40 -6.98 -14.45
C ILE A 186 -18.07 -7.73 -14.40
N GLY A 187 -17.54 -8.17 -15.55
CA GLY A 187 -16.27 -8.90 -15.62
C GLY A 187 -15.08 -8.06 -15.11
N TYR A 188 -14.94 -6.83 -15.57
CA TYR A 188 -13.89 -5.93 -15.08
C TYR A 188 -14.06 -5.59 -13.60
N PHE A 189 -15.30 -5.50 -13.13
CA PHE A 189 -15.57 -5.22 -11.73
C PHE A 189 -15.13 -6.36 -10.81
N ILE A 190 -15.47 -7.61 -11.15
CA ILE A 190 -15.03 -8.81 -10.39
C ILE A 190 -13.51 -8.90 -10.42
N TRP A 191 -12.90 -8.69 -11.59
CA TRP A 191 -11.45 -8.73 -11.74
C TRP A 191 -10.75 -7.65 -10.90
N GLY A 192 -11.27 -6.42 -10.93
CA GLY A 192 -10.79 -5.33 -10.10
C GLY A 192 -10.92 -5.61 -8.60
N PHE A 193 -12.04 -6.20 -8.17
CA PHE A 193 -12.23 -6.63 -6.79
C PHE A 193 -11.17 -7.66 -6.35
N ILE A 194 -10.90 -8.67 -7.17
CA ILE A 194 -9.88 -9.70 -6.88
C ILE A 194 -8.49 -9.06 -6.75
N LEU A 195 -8.11 -8.21 -7.71
CA LEU A 195 -6.80 -7.54 -7.68
C LEU A 195 -6.64 -6.67 -6.42
N ILE A 196 -7.62 -5.81 -6.13
CA ILE A 196 -7.56 -4.93 -4.95
C ILE A 196 -7.55 -5.76 -3.66
N ALA A 197 -8.34 -6.84 -3.57
CA ALA A 197 -8.35 -7.72 -2.40
C ALA A 197 -6.98 -8.34 -2.13
N VAL A 198 -6.31 -8.85 -3.17
CA VAL A 198 -4.98 -9.47 -3.04
C VAL A 198 -3.94 -8.44 -2.62
N PHE A 199 -3.90 -7.26 -3.26
CA PHE A 199 -2.95 -6.21 -2.89
C PHE A 199 -3.21 -5.68 -1.48
N SER A 200 -4.47 -5.45 -1.12
CA SER A 200 -4.88 -5.04 0.22
C SER A 200 -4.45 -6.05 1.28
N LEU A 201 -4.64 -7.35 1.01
CA LEU A 201 -4.23 -8.43 1.91
C LEU A 201 -2.71 -8.47 2.11
N ILE A 202 -1.94 -8.35 1.02
CA ILE A 202 -0.46 -8.32 1.10
C ILE A 202 -0.01 -7.14 1.97
N ILE A 203 -0.58 -5.95 1.76
CA ILE A 203 -0.25 -4.76 2.54
C ILE A 203 -0.64 -4.94 4.01
N CYS A 204 -1.84 -5.45 4.31
CA CYS A 204 -2.28 -5.69 5.68
C CYS A 204 -1.43 -6.74 6.40
N ILE A 205 -1.07 -7.85 5.75
CA ILE A 205 -0.17 -8.87 6.33
C ILE A 205 1.22 -8.29 6.57
N ALA A 206 1.76 -7.50 5.64
CA ALA A 206 3.05 -6.85 5.82
C ALA A 206 3.01 -5.91 7.02
N LEU A 207 1.98 -5.05 7.12
CA LEU A 207 1.80 -4.13 8.24
C LEU A 207 1.65 -4.88 9.58
N ASP A 208 0.86 -5.93 9.62
CA ASP A 208 0.67 -6.75 10.82
C ASP A 208 1.97 -7.43 11.25
N GLY A 209 2.70 -8.03 10.30
CA GLY A 209 4.04 -8.58 10.55
C GLY A 209 5.03 -7.54 11.07
N PHE A 210 5.03 -6.33 10.51
CA PHE A 210 5.86 -5.22 11.00
C PHE A 210 5.53 -4.83 12.45
N ILE A 211 4.26 -4.90 12.84
CA ILE A 211 3.80 -4.61 14.21
C ILE A 211 4.17 -5.76 15.16
N THR A 212 3.88 -7.01 14.78
CA THR A 212 4.09 -8.20 15.62
C THR A 212 5.55 -8.47 15.91
N TYR A 213 6.44 -8.34 14.92
CA TYR A 213 7.86 -8.62 15.11
C TYR A 213 8.61 -7.54 15.88
N GLU A 214 7.88 -6.54 16.39
CA GLU A 214 8.41 -5.45 17.20
C GLU A 214 9.72 -4.90 16.63
N SER A 215 9.82 -4.86 15.29
CA SER A 215 10.91 -4.19 14.57
C SER A 215 10.80 -2.67 14.71
N VAL A 216 10.10 -2.21 15.74
CA VAL A 216 9.96 -0.85 16.22
C VAL A 216 11.30 -0.13 16.21
N PRO A 217 12.46 -0.67 16.65
CA PRO A 217 13.70 0.11 16.59
C PRO A 217 14.18 0.37 15.15
N LEU A 218 14.03 -0.58 14.22
CA LEU A 218 14.42 -0.39 12.81
C LEU A 218 13.42 0.51 12.07
N VAL A 219 12.13 0.32 12.31
CA VAL A 219 11.05 1.14 11.75
C VAL A 219 11.13 2.57 12.29
N ASP A 220 11.32 2.74 13.59
CA ASP A 220 11.49 4.04 14.25
C ASP A 220 12.74 4.75 13.70
N LYS A 221 13.86 4.03 13.52
CA LYS A 221 15.08 4.60 12.93
C LYS A 221 14.85 5.02 11.47
N THR A 222 14.26 4.14 10.66
CA THR A 222 14.01 4.39 9.24
C THR A 222 13.00 5.52 9.05
N LEU A 223 11.95 5.58 9.86
CA LEU A 223 10.93 6.62 9.73
C LEU A 223 11.36 7.93 10.37
N LYS A 224 12.13 7.95 11.47
CA LYS A 224 12.76 9.20 11.96
C LYS A 224 13.67 9.81 10.89
N LEU A 225 14.34 8.97 10.10
CA LEU A 225 15.17 9.40 8.98
C LEU A 225 14.34 9.90 7.79
N THR A 226 13.22 9.24 7.50
CA THR A 226 12.38 9.54 6.32
C THR A 226 11.37 10.68 6.58
N MET A 227 10.91 10.85 7.82
CA MET A 227 9.90 11.83 8.25
C MET A 227 10.19 13.26 7.81
N PRO A 228 11.41 13.81 8.03
CA PRO A 228 11.74 15.17 7.61
C PRO A 228 11.63 15.34 6.10
N SER A 229 12.05 14.34 5.32
CA SER A 229 11.94 14.36 3.85
C SER A 229 10.48 14.34 3.43
N LEU A 230 9.66 13.45 3.99
CA LEU A 230 8.23 13.36 3.71
C LEU A 230 7.48 14.65 4.07
N LEU A 231 7.71 15.19 5.27
CA LEU A 231 7.12 16.44 5.73
C LEU A 231 7.53 17.61 4.84
N PHE A 232 8.78 17.63 4.36
CA PHE A 232 9.24 18.64 3.42
C PHE A 232 8.57 18.55 2.05
N ILE A 233 8.32 17.33 1.53
CA ILE A 233 7.54 17.14 0.29
C ILE A 233 6.14 17.70 0.46
N PHE A 234 5.45 17.36 1.56
CA PHE A 234 4.10 17.87 1.81
C PHE A 234 4.08 19.38 1.97
N PHE A 235 5.01 19.93 2.75
CA PHE A 235 5.15 21.37 2.93
C PHE A 235 5.37 22.09 1.60
N LYS A 236 6.23 21.55 0.74
CA LYS A 236 6.47 22.07 -0.61
C LYS A 236 5.20 22.05 -1.47
N VAL A 237 4.50 20.92 -1.52
CA VAL A 237 3.24 20.79 -2.27
C VAL A 237 2.20 21.79 -1.78
N TYR A 238 2.09 21.94 -0.46
CA TYR A 238 1.14 22.86 0.17
C TYR A 238 1.48 24.33 -0.12
N ILE A 239 2.74 24.73 0.01
CA ILE A 239 3.21 26.07 -0.37
C ILE A 239 2.93 26.34 -1.85
N ASN A 240 3.21 25.38 -2.73
CA ASN A 240 2.97 25.52 -4.16
C ASN A 240 1.48 25.68 -4.46
N LYS A 241 0.61 24.95 -3.76
CA LYS A 241 -0.85 25.10 -3.89
C LYS A 241 -1.30 26.49 -3.46
N ILE A 242 -0.85 26.97 -2.30
CA ILE A 242 -1.18 28.31 -1.78
C ILE A 242 -0.67 29.41 -2.72
N LEU A 243 0.59 29.33 -3.15
CA LEU A 243 1.21 30.30 -4.06
C LEU A 243 0.53 30.29 -5.43
N ALA A 244 0.20 29.10 -5.95
CA ALA A 244 -0.56 28.97 -7.19
C ALA A 244 -1.89 29.70 -7.08
N GLN A 245 -2.65 29.43 -6.02
CA GLN A 245 -3.98 29.98 -5.83
C GLN A 245 -3.98 31.48 -5.58
N HIS A 246 -3.07 32.00 -4.74
CA HIS A 246 -3.13 33.40 -4.28
C HIS A 246 -2.22 34.35 -5.07
N ALA A 247 -1.11 33.86 -5.62
CA ALA A 247 -0.08 34.74 -6.21
C ALA A 247 0.05 34.58 -7.74
N LEU A 248 -0.25 33.40 -8.28
CA LEU A 248 -0.07 33.10 -9.71
C LEU A 248 -1.36 33.22 -10.51
N LEU A 249 -2.44 32.59 -10.04
CA LEU A 249 -3.73 32.54 -10.74
C LEU A 249 -4.56 33.81 -10.47
N GLN A 250 -5.22 34.32 -11.51
CA GLN A 250 -6.23 35.37 -11.35
C GLN A 250 -7.49 34.80 -10.69
N HIS A 251 -8.21 35.65 -9.96
CA HIS A 251 -9.48 35.29 -9.29
C HIS A 251 -9.39 34.01 -8.44
N HIS A 252 -8.30 33.84 -7.67
CA HIS A 252 -8.11 32.71 -6.76
C HIS A 252 -8.20 31.32 -7.41
N GLY A 253 -7.90 31.22 -8.71
CA GLY A 253 -7.91 29.94 -9.45
C GLY A 253 -9.18 29.67 -10.24
N GLU A 254 -10.14 30.59 -10.30
CA GLU A 254 -11.34 30.44 -11.14
C GLU A 254 -11.02 30.48 -12.64
N VAL A 255 -9.95 31.17 -13.04
CA VAL A 255 -9.50 31.26 -14.44
C VAL A 255 -8.04 30.86 -14.53
N LEU A 256 -7.71 29.99 -15.50
CA LEU A 256 -6.34 29.58 -15.80
C LEU A 256 -5.57 30.68 -16.55
N SER A 257 -5.56 31.90 -16.01
CA SER A 257 -4.80 33.04 -16.49
C SER A 257 -3.77 33.45 -15.45
N LEU A 258 -2.53 33.61 -15.91
CA LEU A 258 -1.42 34.02 -15.06
C LEU A 258 -1.47 35.53 -14.84
N ASN A 259 -1.50 35.95 -13.58
CA ASN A 259 -1.44 37.37 -13.24
C ASN A 259 -0.01 37.92 -13.33
N ASN A 260 0.97 37.11 -12.92
CA ASN A 260 2.37 37.54 -12.75
C ASN A 260 3.37 36.49 -13.28
N CYS A 261 3.66 36.53 -14.59
CA CYS A 261 4.67 35.68 -15.22
C CYS A 261 6.08 35.79 -14.59
N PRO A 262 6.57 36.97 -14.14
CA PRO A 262 7.87 37.06 -13.47
C PRO A 262 7.92 36.29 -12.15
N LEU A 263 6.84 36.35 -11.36
CA LEU A 263 6.73 35.63 -10.09
C LEU A 263 6.73 34.11 -10.31
N LEU A 264 6.04 33.64 -11.36
CA LEU A 264 6.07 32.22 -11.76
C LEU A 264 7.50 31.73 -11.99
N THR A 265 8.29 32.52 -12.71
CA THR A 265 9.68 32.16 -13.03
C THR A 265 10.53 32.05 -11.75
N ILE A 266 10.35 32.96 -10.80
CA ILE A 266 11.03 32.93 -9.49
C ILE A 266 10.61 31.69 -8.69
N ILE A 267 9.31 31.37 -8.65
CA ILE A 267 8.79 30.20 -7.92
C ILE A 267 9.28 28.89 -8.52
N ILE A 268 9.36 28.79 -9.86
CA ILE A 268 9.92 27.62 -10.54
C ILE A 268 11.40 27.45 -10.16
N TYR A 269 12.17 28.53 -10.18
CA TYR A 269 13.59 28.50 -9.80
C TYR A 269 13.78 28.12 -8.32
N PHE A 270 12.93 28.63 -7.43
CA PHE A 270 12.96 28.26 -6.01
C PHE A 270 12.58 26.79 -5.80
N ASN A 271 11.54 26.29 -6.49
CA ASN A 271 11.15 24.88 -6.45
C ASN A 271 12.25 23.94 -6.93
N PHE A 272 12.97 24.32 -7.99
CA PHE A 272 14.14 23.58 -8.46
C PHE A 272 15.20 23.45 -7.35
N PHE A 273 15.43 24.53 -6.59
CA PHE A 273 16.35 24.51 -5.45
C PHE A 273 15.85 23.59 -4.32
N LEU A 274 14.55 23.64 -3.99
CA LEU A 274 13.95 22.74 -2.99
C LEU A 274 14.06 21.27 -3.42
N ASP A 275 13.90 20.98 -4.72
CA ASP A 275 14.07 19.63 -5.26
C ASP A 275 15.51 19.15 -5.18
N ALA A 276 16.48 20.03 -5.45
CA ALA A 276 17.90 19.71 -5.29
C ALA A 276 18.24 19.42 -3.81
N VAL A 277 17.71 20.21 -2.87
CA VAL A 277 17.88 19.97 -1.43
C VAL A 277 17.25 18.65 -1.02
N LEU A 278 16.03 18.34 -1.50
CA LEU A 278 15.37 17.08 -1.23
C LEU A 278 16.15 15.88 -1.78
N ALA A 279 16.65 15.98 -3.01
CA ALA A 279 17.50 14.96 -3.61
C ALA A 279 18.77 14.71 -2.78
N TYR A 280 19.40 15.79 -2.29
CA TYR A 280 20.57 15.71 -1.42
C TYR A 280 20.26 15.08 -0.06
N LEU A 281 19.15 15.45 0.59
CA LEU A 281 18.71 14.84 1.84
C LEU A 281 18.43 13.33 1.67
N ASN A 282 17.78 12.94 0.57
CA ASN A 282 17.54 11.54 0.26
C ASN A 282 18.86 10.78 0.01
N GLN A 283 19.85 11.42 -0.60
CA GLN A 283 21.19 10.84 -0.79
C GLN A 283 21.94 10.67 0.54
N LEU A 284 21.86 11.66 1.45
CA LEU A 284 22.44 11.54 2.80
C LEU A 284 21.82 10.40 3.58
N ASN A 285 20.49 10.29 3.55
CA ASN A 285 19.76 9.21 4.20
C ASN A 285 20.19 7.84 3.69
N MET A 286 20.36 7.69 2.37
CA MET A 286 20.88 6.46 1.76
C MET A 286 22.30 6.12 2.21
N ASN A 287 23.17 7.12 2.36
CA ASN A 287 24.54 6.90 2.83
C ASN A 287 24.56 6.47 4.31
N GLU A 288 23.73 7.08 5.16
CA GLU A 288 23.64 6.71 6.58
C GLU A 288 23.14 5.25 6.76
N ILE A 289 22.14 4.84 5.98
CA ILE A 289 21.65 3.45 5.96
C ILE A 289 22.78 2.49 5.55
N ARG A 290 23.60 2.86 4.57
CA ARG A 290 24.75 2.04 4.14
C ARG A 290 25.78 1.89 5.27
N TYR A 291 26.13 2.97 5.97
CA TYR A 291 27.07 2.91 7.10
C TYR A 291 26.58 2.00 8.23
N ILE A 292 25.29 2.05 8.57
CA ILE A 292 24.72 1.21 9.63
C ILE A 292 24.82 -0.28 9.28
N ASN A 293 24.57 -0.63 8.01
CA ASN A 293 24.68 -2.02 7.55
C ASN A 293 26.13 -2.52 7.56
N ASP A 294 27.10 -1.67 7.24
CA ASP A 294 28.52 -2.04 7.23
C ASP A 294 29.04 -2.30 8.67
N ASP A 295 28.63 -1.48 9.65
CA ASP A 295 29.02 -1.66 11.07
C ASP A 295 28.43 -2.96 11.67
N ASP A 296 27.18 -3.29 11.36
CA ASP A 296 26.56 -4.55 11.80
C ASP A 296 27.20 -5.77 11.14
N GLN A 297 27.66 -5.64 9.90
CA GLN A 297 28.37 -6.70 9.20
C GLN A 297 29.77 -6.95 9.80
N ASP A 298 30.50 -5.90 10.16
CA ASP A 298 31.81 -6.02 10.79
C ASP A 298 31.73 -6.52 12.25
N SER A 299 30.70 -6.11 12.98
CA SER A 299 30.37 -6.67 14.30
C SER A 299 30.08 -8.18 14.21
N SER A 300 29.29 -8.60 13.21
CA SER A 300 28.97 -10.00 12.97
C SER A 300 30.19 -10.82 12.55
N LYS A 301 31.06 -10.27 11.69
CA LYS A 301 32.34 -10.89 11.32
C LYS A 301 33.28 -11.05 12.52
N ARG A 302 33.39 -10.03 13.38
CA ARG A 302 34.19 -10.11 14.61
C ARG A 302 33.64 -11.19 15.54
N ARG A 303 32.31 -11.26 15.74
CA ARG A 303 31.68 -12.32 16.52
C ARG A 303 31.95 -13.71 15.94
N LEU A 304 31.79 -13.90 14.62
CA LEU A 304 32.13 -15.16 13.96
C LEU A 304 33.60 -15.55 14.16
N SER A 305 34.53 -14.60 14.01
CA SER A 305 35.97 -14.87 14.19
C SER A 305 36.32 -15.32 15.62
N VAL A 306 35.58 -14.84 16.62
CA VAL A 306 35.75 -15.26 18.02
C VAL A 306 35.21 -16.67 18.25
N TYR A 307 34.10 -17.04 17.59
CA TYR A 307 33.59 -18.42 17.64
C TYR A 307 34.49 -19.41 16.89
N THR A 308 35.06 -19.03 15.73
CA THR A 308 36.02 -19.87 15.01
C THR A 308 37.30 -20.12 15.83
N ARG A 309 37.68 -19.17 16.69
CA ARG A 309 38.84 -19.30 17.59
C ARG A 309 38.56 -20.14 18.85
N ARG A 310 37.30 -20.41 19.18
CA ARG A 310 36.89 -21.17 20.38
C ARG A 310 36.35 -22.56 20.08
N MET A 311 36.27 -22.98 18.81
CA MET A 311 36.12 -24.41 18.53
C MET A 311 37.38 -25.13 19.01
N PRO A 312 37.26 -26.11 19.94
CA PRO A 312 38.39 -26.91 20.35
C PRO A 312 38.95 -27.64 19.12
N ILE A 313 40.27 -27.79 19.10
CA ILE A 313 41.13 -28.42 18.07
C ILE A 313 40.79 -29.93 17.85
N ALA A 314 39.63 -30.41 18.30
CA ALA A 314 39.18 -31.79 18.15
C ALA A 314 38.59 -32.12 16.76
N LEU A 315 38.33 -31.13 15.90
CA LEU A 315 37.79 -31.36 14.54
C LEU A 315 38.78 -31.11 13.39
N SER A 316 39.96 -30.54 13.65
CA SER A 316 40.98 -30.35 12.60
C SER A 316 41.82 -31.59 12.31
N SER A 317 41.68 -32.68 13.07
CA SER A 317 42.38 -33.95 12.81
C SER A 317 41.55 -34.98 12.05
N ILE A 318 40.26 -34.74 11.78
CA ILE A 318 39.39 -35.73 11.11
C ILE A 318 39.07 -35.32 9.66
N VAL A 319 39.19 -34.04 9.28
CA VAL A 319 38.70 -33.56 7.96
C VAL A 319 39.82 -33.25 6.96
N SER A 320 41.10 -33.28 7.36
CA SER A 320 42.20 -32.85 6.48
C SER A 320 42.74 -33.93 5.52
N ASP A 321 42.47 -35.23 5.73
CA ASP A 321 43.09 -36.29 4.92
C ASP A 321 42.18 -36.85 3.79
N ASP A 322 40.86 -36.71 3.87
CA ASP A 322 39.96 -37.29 2.85
C ASP A 322 39.57 -36.33 1.71
N TYR A 323 39.70 -35.01 1.88
CA TYR A 323 39.32 -34.04 0.84
C TYR A 323 40.45 -33.72 -0.16
N MET A 324 41.71 -34.03 0.17
CA MET A 324 42.83 -33.85 -0.77
C MET A 324 42.95 -35.00 -1.79
N LYS A 325 42.35 -36.17 -1.53
CA LYS A 325 42.34 -37.29 -2.50
C LYS A 325 41.23 -37.22 -3.55
N SER A 326 40.18 -36.43 -3.34
CA SER A 326 39.07 -36.34 -4.29
C SER A 326 39.27 -35.29 -5.39
N PHE A 327 40.22 -34.36 -5.24
CA PHE A 327 40.48 -33.31 -6.24
C PHE A 327 41.53 -33.67 -7.31
N GLU A 328 42.31 -34.75 -7.14
CA GLU A 328 43.21 -35.26 -8.19
C GLU A 328 42.52 -36.19 -9.21
N MET A 329 41.25 -36.55 -9.01
CA MET A 329 40.54 -37.49 -9.88
C MET A 329 39.79 -36.87 -11.08
N TYR A 330 39.97 -35.56 -11.35
CA TYR A 330 39.35 -34.85 -12.48
C TYR A 330 40.37 -34.04 -13.30
N ARG A 331 41.54 -34.65 -13.56
CA ARG A 331 42.52 -34.12 -14.49
C ARG A 331 42.74 -35.12 -15.64
N PHE A 332 41.75 -35.19 -16.53
CA PHE A 332 41.89 -35.67 -17.91
C PHE A 332 41.01 -34.84 -18.83
#